data_AF-A0A8K2A9X6-F1
#
_entry.id   AF-A0A8K2A9X6-F1
#
_cell.length_a   1.000
_cell.length_b   1.000
_cell.length_c   1.000
_cell.angle_alpha   90.00
_cell.angle_beta   90.00
_cell.angle_gamma   90.00
#
_symmetry.space_group_name_H-M   'P 1'
#
loop_
_entity.id
_entity.type
_entity.pdbx_description
1 polymer ?
#
loop_
_entity_poly.entity_id
_entity_poly.type
_entity_poly.pdbx_seq_one_letter_code
_entity_poly.pdbx_strand_id
1 'polypeptide(L)'
;MSRWINLLALLPSTSLTLLVISIAFLRFYDETDFLFLGQLAHPRLWSNQLTVAALLVAVVNLGVEWNRRNRETDRLDEAEADRAKAERRRAEDERHRAEDKRRRAEERREDQARAEAERAEEKQRRVEEKQRRIGESEQAARRARVEVERDLASLSFLLDPSEQNRDALTQTIALLSEYRDSL
;
A
#
# COMPACT_ATOMS: atom_id res chain seq x y z
N MET A 1 -17.35 -3.90 -42.64
CA MET A 1 -17.13 -5.36 -42.80
C MET A 1 -18.20 -6.26 -42.14
N SER A 2 -18.98 -5.83 -41.14
CA SER A 2 -20.01 -6.69 -40.48
C SER A 2 -21.19 -7.16 -41.33
N ARG A 3 -21.60 -6.43 -42.38
CA ARG A 3 -22.81 -6.79 -43.16
C ARG A 3 -22.63 -8.06 -44.00
N TRP A 4 -21.43 -8.32 -44.51
CA TRP A 4 -21.11 -9.52 -45.29
C TRP A 4 -21.04 -10.79 -44.42
N ILE A 5 -20.58 -10.65 -43.17
CA ILE A 5 -20.51 -11.76 -42.21
C ILE A 5 -21.93 -12.21 -41.81
N ASN A 6 -22.88 -11.27 -41.66
CA ASN A 6 -24.28 -11.62 -41.40
C ASN A 6 -24.92 -12.39 -42.57
N LEU A 7 -24.63 -12.00 -43.81
CA LEU A 7 -25.18 -12.68 -44.99
C LEU A 7 -24.64 -14.12 -45.13
N LEU A 8 -23.34 -14.32 -44.89
CA LEU A 8 -22.72 -15.65 -44.84
C LEU A 8 -23.13 -16.48 -43.62
N ALA A 9 -23.52 -15.85 -42.51
CA ALA A 9 -24.03 -16.55 -41.32
C ALA A 9 -25.50 -16.99 -41.47
N LEU A 10 -26.27 -16.27 -42.30
CA LEU A 10 -27.67 -16.61 -42.63
C LEU A 10 -27.79 -17.67 -43.74
N LEU A 11 -26.81 -17.71 -44.65
CA LEU A 11 -26.80 -18.61 -45.81
C LEU A 11 -26.93 -20.11 -45.46
N PRO A 12 -26.24 -20.66 -44.44
CA PRO A 12 -26.26 -22.09 -44.18
C PRO A 12 -27.60 -22.53 -43.58
N SER A 13 -28.21 -21.72 -42.71
CA SER A 13 -29.52 -22.04 -42.11
C SER A 13 -30.63 -22.02 -43.16
N THR A 14 -30.65 -21.02 -44.05
CA THR A 14 -31.68 -20.94 -45.11
C THR A 14 -31.45 -21.99 -46.20
N SER A 15 -30.19 -22.26 -46.55
CA SER A 15 -29.84 -23.32 -47.52
C SER A 15 -30.17 -24.71 -46.99
N LEU A 16 -29.95 -24.97 -45.69
CA LEU A 16 -30.36 -26.22 -45.04
C LEU A 16 -31.88 -26.40 -45.13
N THR A 17 -32.66 -25.37 -44.81
CA THR A 17 -34.13 -25.45 -44.91
C THR A 17 -34.61 -25.69 -46.34
N LEU A 18 -34.01 -25.03 -47.33
CA LEU A 18 -34.35 -25.24 -48.74
C LEU A 18 -34.00 -26.65 -49.22
N LEU A 19 -32.86 -27.19 -48.79
CA LEU A 19 -32.43 -28.54 -49.11
C LEU A 19 -33.34 -29.59 -48.46
N VAL A 20 -33.71 -29.40 -47.19
CA VAL A 20 -34.66 -30.29 -46.48
C VAL A 20 -36.03 -30.28 -47.17
N ILE A 21 -36.54 -29.11 -47.55
CA ILE A 21 -37.80 -28.98 -48.29
C ILE A 21 -37.70 -29.67 -49.67
N SER A 22 -36.58 -29.47 -50.38
CA SER A 22 -36.35 -30.10 -51.69
C SER A 22 -36.24 -31.63 -51.60
N ILE A 23 -35.56 -32.15 -50.57
CA ILE A 23 -35.49 -33.60 -50.29
C ILE A 23 -36.87 -34.17 -50.00
N ALA A 24 -37.65 -33.49 -49.14
CA ALA A 24 -39.01 -33.92 -48.83
C ALA A 24 -39.91 -33.93 -50.07
N PHE A 25 -39.79 -32.93 -50.94
CA PHE A 25 -40.55 -32.84 -52.19
C PHE A 25 -40.19 -33.97 -53.17
N LEU A 26 -38.90 -34.24 -53.36
CA LEU A 26 -38.39 -35.32 -54.23
C LEU A 26 -38.66 -36.73 -53.70
N ARG A 27 -38.85 -36.87 -52.38
CA ARG A 27 -39.15 -38.16 -51.73
C ARG A 27 -40.65 -38.44 -51.65
N PHE A 28 -41.49 -37.40 -51.66
CA PHE A 28 -42.94 -37.51 -51.55
C PHE A 28 -43.65 -37.67 -52.91
N TYR A 29 -43.08 -37.12 -53.99
CA TYR A 29 -43.57 -37.32 -55.37
C TYR A 29 -42.86 -38.53 -56.03
N ASP A 30 -43.61 -39.47 -56.60
CA ASP A 30 -43.07 -40.70 -57.21
C ASP A 30 -42.94 -40.57 -58.75
N GLU A 31 -42.28 -41.52 -59.42
CA GLU A 31 -41.97 -41.48 -60.87
C GLU A 31 -43.19 -41.20 -61.78
N THR A 32 -44.40 -41.54 -61.33
CA THR A 32 -45.67 -41.29 -62.04
C THR A 32 -46.10 -39.82 -62.11
N ASP A 33 -45.71 -38.98 -61.15
CA ASP A 33 -46.10 -37.56 -61.15
C ASP A 33 -45.16 -36.71 -62.03
N PHE A 34 -43.91 -37.17 -62.22
CA PHE A 34 -42.93 -36.52 -63.09
C PHE A 34 -43.04 -36.94 -64.56
N LEU A 35 -43.77 -38.03 -64.85
CA LEU A 35 -44.09 -38.45 -66.22
C LEU A 35 -44.90 -37.39 -66.99
N PHE A 36 -45.69 -36.54 -66.30
CA PHE A 36 -46.43 -35.44 -66.94
C PHE A 36 -45.53 -34.27 -67.39
N LEU A 37 -44.33 -34.16 -66.82
CA LEU A 37 -43.35 -33.10 -67.11
C LEU A 37 -42.17 -33.58 -67.97
N GLY A 38 -42.01 -34.90 -68.20
CA GLY A 38 -41.05 -35.46 -69.16
C GLY A 38 -39.57 -35.09 -68.95
N GLN A 39 -39.19 -34.50 -67.82
CA GLN A 39 -37.90 -33.81 -67.67
C GLN A 39 -37.01 -34.32 -66.53
N LEU A 40 -37.50 -35.16 -65.62
CA LEU A 40 -36.71 -35.66 -64.48
C LEU A 40 -36.59 -37.18 -64.52
N ALA A 41 -35.49 -37.66 -65.10
CA ALA A 41 -35.09 -39.07 -65.01
C ALA A 41 -34.40 -39.32 -63.65
N HIS A 42 -34.88 -40.32 -62.89
CA HIS A 42 -34.29 -40.84 -61.64
C HIS A 42 -34.40 -39.95 -60.38
N PRO A 43 -35.62 -39.70 -59.85
CA PRO A 43 -35.86 -38.84 -58.67
C PRO A 43 -35.11 -39.29 -57.41
N ARG A 44 -34.88 -40.60 -57.25
CA ARG A 44 -34.15 -41.17 -56.10
C ARG A 44 -32.66 -40.80 -56.09
N LEU A 45 -32.02 -40.69 -57.25
CA LEU A 45 -30.60 -40.27 -57.34
C LEU A 45 -30.45 -38.80 -56.95
N TRP A 46 -31.36 -37.94 -57.41
CA TRP A 46 -31.40 -36.53 -57.04
C TRP A 46 -31.66 -36.34 -55.54
N SER A 47 -32.60 -37.09 -54.95
CA SER A 47 -32.84 -37.05 -53.50
C SER A 47 -31.60 -37.40 -52.68
N ASN A 48 -30.83 -38.42 -53.09
CA ASN A 48 -29.60 -38.80 -52.39
C ASN A 48 -28.54 -37.70 -52.48
N GLN A 49 -28.37 -37.10 -53.67
CA GLN A 49 -27.44 -35.98 -53.86
C GLN A 49 -27.82 -34.76 -53.01
N LEU A 50 -29.10 -34.41 -52.93
CA LEU A 50 -29.57 -33.32 -52.07
C LEU A 50 -29.39 -33.64 -50.58
N THR A 51 -29.54 -34.90 -50.18
CA THR A 51 -29.31 -35.32 -48.79
C THR A 51 -27.84 -35.14 -48.40
N VAL A 52 -26.91 -35.53 -49.29
CA VAL A 52 -25.47 -35.29 -49.08
C VAL A 52 -25.17 -33.79 -49.03
N ALA A 53 -25.78 -33.00 -49.93
CA ALA A 53 -25.64 -31.55 -49.92
C ALA A 53 -26.18 -30.92 -48.61
N ALA A 54 -27.32 -31.38 -48.11
CA ALA A 54 -27.90 -30.93 -46.85
C ALA A 54 -26.96 -31.22 -45.67
N LEU A 55 -26.37 -32.41 -45.64
CA LEU A 55 -25.42 -32.81 -44.61
C LEU A 55 -24.14 -31.98 -44.65
N LEU A 56 -23.60 -31.69 -45.85
CA LEU A 56 -22.46 -30.80 -46.01
C LEU A 56 -22.76 -29.38 -45.53
N VAL A 57 -23.93 -28.84 -45.89
CA VAL A 57 -24.38 -27.51 -45.42
C VAL A 57 -24.56 -27.49 -43.91
N ALA A 58 -25.09 -28.57 -43.30
CA ALA A 58 -25.23 -28.69 -41.86
C ALA A 58 -23.87 -28.66 -41.15
N VAL A 59 -22.87 -29.39 -41.66
CA VAL A 59 -21.51 -29.40 -41.10
C VAL A 59 -20.85 -28.02 -41.22
N VAL A 60 -21.00 -27.35 -42.37
CA VAL A 60 -20.49 -25.99 -42.55
C VAL A 60 -21.18 -25.00 -41.61
N ASN A 61 -22.51 -25.09 -41.45
CA ASN A 61 -23.26 -24.25 -40.51
C ASN A 61 -22.75 -24.44 -39.07
N LEU A 62 -22.60 -25.69 -38.65
CA LEU A 62 -22.09 -26.04 -37.33
C LEU A 62 -20.68 -25.49 -37.10
N GLY A 63 -19.80 -25.61 -38.10
CA GLY A 63 -18.43 -25.08 -38.02
C GLY A 63 -18.39 -23.55 -37.92
N VAL A 64 -19.23 -22.85 -38.69
CA VAL A 64 -19.33 -21.37 -38.64
C VAL A 64 -19.87 -20.92 -37.29
N GLU A 65 -20.92 -21.57 -36.79
CA GLU A 65 -21.53 -21.24 -35.50
C GLU A 65 -20.60 -21.56 -34.33
N TRP A 66 -19.89 -22.69 -34.39
CA TRP A 66 -18.84 -23.03 -33.43
C TRP A 66 -17.73 -21.99 -33.39
N ASN A 67 -17.20 -21.58 -34.56
CA ASN A 67 -16.16 -20.56 -34.64
C ASN A 67 -16.65 -19.19 -34.14
N ARG A 68 -17.91 -18.82 -34.41
CA ARG A 68 -18.51 -17.60 -33.87
C ARG A 68 -18.58 -17.66 -32.35
N ARG A 69 -19.10 -18.76 -31.80
CA ARG A 69 -19.24 -18.96 -30.36
C ARG A 69 -17.89 -19.00 -29.65
N ASN A 70 -16.89 -19.65 -30.24
CA ASN A 70 -15.53 -19.67 -29.68
C ASN A 70 -14.96 -18.26 -29.55
N ARG A 71 -15.09 -17.44 -30.59
CA ARG A 71 -14.65 -16.03 -30.56
C ARG A 71 -15.41 -15.19 -29.54
N GLU A 72 -16.68 -15.50 -29.28
CA GLU A 72 -17.45 -14.82 -28.23
C GLU A 72 -16.97 -15.21 -26.84
N THR A 73 -16.68 -16.49 -26.61
CA THR A 73 -16.06 -16.97 -25.37
C THR A 73 -14.68 -16.34 -25.15
N ASP A 74 -13.82 -16.34 -26.17
CA ASP A 74 -12.47 -15.75 -26.08
C ASP A 74 -12.52 -14.27 -25.66
N ARG A 75 -13.51 -13.51 -26.16
CA ARG A 75 -13.72 -12.10 -25.78
C ARG A 75 -14.20 -11.94 -24.34
N LEU A 76 -15.03 -12.85 -23.85
CA LEU A 76 -15.51 -12.82 -22.47
C LEU A 76 -14.36 -13.13 -21.51
N ASP A 77 -13.55 -14.13 -21.84
CA ASP A 77 -12.37 -14.51 -21.06
C ASP A 77 -11.33 -13.39 -21.05
N GLU A 78 -11.09 -12.73 -22.19
CA GLU A 78 -10.20 -11.56 -22.26
C GLU A 78 -10.75 -10.38 -21.43
N ALA A 79 -12.04 -10.10 -21.52
CA ALA A 79 -12.67 -9.04 -20.72
C ALA A 79 -12.63 -9.35 -19.22
N GLU A 80 -12.78 -10.61 -18.81
CA GLU A 80 -12.65 -11.03 -17.42
C GLU A 80 -11.20 -10.94 -16.93
N ALA A 81 -10.24 -11.38 -17.76
CA ALA A 81 -8.82 -11.26 -17.48
C ALA A 81 -8.38 -9.80 -17.32
N ASP A 82 -8.87 -8.91 -18.18
CA ASP A 82 -8.60 -7.47 -18.11
C ASP A 82 -9.18 -6.85 -16.85
N ARG A 83 -10.41 -7.22 -16.45
CA ARG A 83 -11.01 -6.78 -15.19
C ARG A 83 -10.20 -7.26 -13.98
N ALA A 84 -9.82 -8.53 -13.96
CA ALA A 84 -9.01 -9.10 -12.89
C ALA A 84 -7.63 -8.40 -12.80
N LYS A 85 -7.01 -8.09 -13.95
CA LYS A 85 -5.74 -7.35 -14.00
C LYS A 85 -5.89 -5.91 -13.52
N ALA A 86 -6.96 -5.23 -13.90
CA ALA A 86 -7.26 -3.87 -13.43
C ALA A 86 -7.51 -3.83 -11.92
N GLU A 87 -8.22 -4.82 -11.38
CA GLU A 87 -8.46 -4.95 -9.95
C GLU A 87 -7.17 -5.21 -9.16
N ARG A 88 -6.31 -6.12 -9.64
CA ARG A 88 -4.99 -6.37 -9.04
C ARG A 88 -4.14 -5.11 -8.99
N ARG A 89 -4.06 -4.36 -10.08
CA ARG A 89 -3.33 -3.07 -10.12
C ARG A 89 -3.86 -2.08 -9.10
N ARG A 90 -5.19 -1.96 -8.97
CA ARG A 90 -5.79 -1.07 -7.95
C ARG A 90 -5.44 -1.51 -6.54
N ALA A 91 -5.48 -2.81 -6.26
CA ALA A 91 -5.11 -3.35 -4.96
C ALA A 91 -3.62 -3.14 -4.64
N GLU A 92 -2.74 -3.28 -5.63
CA GLU A 92 -1.30 -2.97 -5.49
C GLU A 92 -1.07 -1.48 -5.21
N ASP A 93 -1.70 -0.60 -5.98
CA ASP A 93 -1.62 0.85 -5.78
C ASP A 93 -2.12 1.26 -4.38
N GLU A 94 -3.21 0.66 -3.91
CA GLU A 94 -3.75 0.92 -2.58
C GLU A 94 -2.80 0.46 -1.47
N ARG A 95 -2.19 -0.72 -1.63
CA ARG A 95 -1.16 -1.22 -0.70
C ARG A 95 0.04 -0.29 -0.64
N HIS A 96 0.56 0.14 -1.79
CA HIS A 96 1.69 1.07 -1.84
C HIS A 96 1.36 2.39 -1.15
N ARG A 97 0.17 2.95 -1.38
CA ARG A 97 -0.28 4.17 -0.69
C ARG A 97 -0.43 3.98 0.81
N ALA A 98 -0.88 2.81 1.25
CA ALA A 98 -1.00 2.49 2.67
C ALA A 98 0.38 2.37 3.33
N GLU A 99 1.34 1.75 2.65
CA GLU A 99 2.72 1.63 3.10
C GLU A 99 3.42 2.98 3.18
N ASP A 100 3.30 3.82 2.16
CA ASP A 100 3.84 5.20 2.17
C ASP A 100 3.27 6.02 3.34
N LYS A 101 1.97 5.89 3.62
CA LYS A 101 1.34 6.56 4.77
C LYS A 101 1.90 6.07 6.09
N ARG A 102 2.15 4.76 6.22
CA ARG A 102 2.75 4.16 7.43
C ARG A 102 4.17 4.67 7.62
N ARG A 103 4.99 4.63 6.57
CA ARG A 103 6.38 5.14 6.61
C ARG A 103 6.44 6.60 7.03
N ARG A 104 5.61 7.46 6.44
CA ARG A 104 5.53 8.88 6.84
C ARG A 104 5.01 9.10 8.26
N ALA A 105 4.20 8.19 8.79
CA ALA A 105 3.74 8.27 10.18
C ALA A 105 4.85 7.84 11.15
N GLU A 106 5.64 6.84 10.77
CA GLU A 106 6.80 6.36 11.52
C GLU A 106 7.92 7.42 11.56
N GLU A 107 8.30 7.97 10.41
CA GLU A 107 9.29 9.08 10.33
C GLU A 107 8.88 10.25 11.24
N ARG A 108 7.60 10.64 11.23
CA ARG A 108 7.10 11.70 12.13
C ARG A 108 7.17 11.34 13.60
N ARG A 109 6.99 10.07 13.97
CA ARG A 109 7.13 9.62 15.36
C ARG A 109 8.59 9.64 15.80
N GLU A 110 9.49 9.22 14.92
CA GLU A 110 10.93 9.29 15.19
C GLU A 110 11.40 10.73 15.36
N ASP A 111 10.98 11.64 14.48
CA ASP A 111 11.31 13.06 14.59
C ASP A 111 10.76 13.67 15.89
N GLN A 112 9.54 13.30 16.28
CA GLN A 112 8.97 13.73 17.55
C GLN A 112 9.75 13.19 18.75
N ALA A 113 10.13 11.91 18.72
CA ALA A 113 10.93 11.30 19.78
C ALA A 113 12.32 11.94 19.91
N ARG A 114 12.96 12.25 18.77
CA ARG A 114 14.25 12.98 18.75
C ARG A 114 14.12 14.37 19.34
N ALA A 115 13.09 15.12 18.94
CA ALA A 115 12.84 16.46 19.46
C ALA A 115 12.52 16.44 20.96
N GLU A 116 11.81 15.41 21.44
CA GLU A 116 11.53 15.24 22.87
C GLU A 116 12.79 14.88 23.66
N ALA A 117 13.63 13.99 23.13
CA ALA A 117 14.91 13.63 23.73
C ALA A 117 15.84 14.84 23.85
N GLU A 118 15.95 15.65 22.79
CA GLU A 118 16.75 16.88 22.79
C GLU A 118 16.25 17.89 23.84
N ARG A 119 14.93 18.08 23.94
CA ARG A 119 14.32 18.93 24.99
C ARG A 119 14.58 18.40 26.39
N ALA A 120 14.56 17.08 26.57
CA ALA A 120 14.84 16.45 27.86
C ALA A 120 16.31 16.68 28.26
N GLU A 121 17.24 16.49 27.33
CA GLU A 121 18.66 16.74 27.53
C GLU A 121 18.94 18.22 27.84
N GLU A 122 18.31 19.15 27.11
CA GLU A 122 18.46 20.57 27.36
C GLU A 122 17.95 20.95 28.76
N LYS A 123 16.79 20.41 29.18
CA LYS A 123 16.27 20.60 30.53
C LYS A 123 17.24 20.06 31.58
N GLN A 124 17.82 18.89 31.35
CA GLN A 124 18.77 18.30 32.28
C GLN A 124 20.04 19.17 32.41
N ARG A 125 20.60 19.66 31.30
CA ARG A 125 21.73 20.59 31.31
C ARG A 125 21.43 21.87 32.09
N ARG A 126 20.24 22.44 31.91
CA ARG A 126 19.79 23.63 32.66
C ARG A 126 19.67 23.37 34.17
N VAL A 127 19.22 22.17 34.55
CA VAL A 127 19.14 21.77 35.96
C VAL A 127 20.55 21.60 36.55
N GLU A 128 21.43 20.89 35.86
CA GLU A 128 22.82 20.71 36.29
C GLU A 128 23.57 22.05 36.42
N GLU A 129 23.39 22.96 35.46
CA GLU A 129 23.99 24.29 35.52
C GLU A 129 23.47 25.10 36.72
N LYS A 130 22.15 25.07 36.96
CA LYS A 130 21.57 25.70 38.16
C LYS A 130 22.13 25.09 39.44
N GLN A 131 22.28 23.77 39.50
CA GLN A 131 22.83 23.06 40.65
C GLN A 131 24.27 23.51 40.93
N ARG A 132 25.09 23.64 39.88
CA ARG A 132 26.46 24.15 39.98
C ARG A 132 26.50 25.58 40.51
N ARG A 133 25.69 26.48 39.95
CA ARG A 133 25.61 27.88 40.41
C ARG A 133 25.16 27.99 41.87
N ILE A 134 24.21 27.16 42.30
CA ILE A 134 23.77 27.10 43.70
C ILE A 134 24.94 26.59 44.57
N GLY A 135 25.61 25.51 44.17
CA GLY A 135 26.76 24.98 44.90
C GLY A 135 27.90 26.01 45.03
N GLU A 136 28.24 26.70 43.96
CA GLU A 136 29.25 27.78 43.95
C GLU A 136 28.83 28.95 44.85
N SER A 137 27.56 29.37 44.78
CA SER A 137 27.02 30.43 45.63
C SER A 137 27.02 30.05 47.10
N GLU A 138 26.70 28.80 47.44
CA GLU A 138 26.78 28.29 48.81
C GLU A 138 28.22 28.24 49.30
N GLN A 139 29.16 27.78 48.48
CA GLN A 139 30.58 27.78 48.83
C GLN A 139 31.11 29.20 49.04
N ALA A 140 30.75 30.15 48.17
CA ALA A 140 31.12 31.56 48.31
C ALA A 140 30.51 32.17 49.58
N ALA A 141 29.23 31.91 49.86
CA ALA A 141 28.57 32.38 51.08
C ALA A 141 29.20 31.78 52.35
N ARG A 142 29.59 30.50 52.32
CA ARG A 142 30.32 29.86 53.43
C ARG A 142 31.68 30.51 53.64
N ARG A 143 32.47 30.74 52.58
CA ARG A 143 33.77 31.44 52.66
C ARG A 143 33.62 32.84 53.27
N ALA A 144 32.65 33.63 52.77
CA ALA A 144 32.40 34.97 53.28
C ALA A 144 32.01 34.99 54.77
N ARG A 145 31.23 34.01 55.25
CA ARG A 145 30.89 33.89 56.67
C ARG A 145 32.13 33.67 57.55
N VAL A 146 33.04 32.79 57.12
CA VAL A 146 34.26 32.50 57.87
C VAL A 146 35.21 33.70 57.88
N GLU A 147 35.32 34.41 56.76
CA GLU A 147 36.10 35.66 56.68
C GLU A 147 35.56 36.73 57.63
N VAL A 148 34.24 36.94 57.66
CA VAL A 148 33.59 37.88 58.59
C VAL A 148 33.82 37.49 60.06
N GLU A 149 33.75 36.21 60.38
CA GLU A 149 34.00 35.72 61.75
C GLU A 149 35.45 35.95 62.20
N ARG A 150 36.41 35.73 61.29
CA ARG A 150 37.83 36.04 61.52
C ARG A 150 38.07 37.53 61.72
N ASP A 151 37.46 38.37 60.89
CA ASP A 151 37.59 39.82 61.00
C ASP A 151 36.99 40.33 62.32
N LEU A 152 35.83 39.78 62.73
CA LEU A 152 35.20 40.10 64.02
C LEU A 152 36.08 39.68 65.21
N ALA A 153 36.64 38.47 65.19
CA ALA A 153 37.52 37.97 66.25
C ALA A 153 38.81 38.82 66.34
N SER A 154 39.37 39.20 65.19
CA SER A 154 40.56 40.06 65.12
C SER A 154 40.27 41.46 65.67
N LEU A 155 39.14 42.07 65.29
CA LEU A 155 38.70 43.36 65.82
C LEU A 155 38.44 43.30 67.32
N SER A 156 37.79 42.25 67.81
CA SER A 156 37.49 42.07 69.24
C SER A 156 38.78 41.98 70.07
N PHE A 157 39.79 41.26 69.58
CA PHE A 157 41.10 41.20 70.23
C PHE A 157 41.85 42.54 70.23
N LEU A 158 41.76 43.30 69.13
CA LEU A 158 42.38 44.64 69.06
C LEU A 158 41.69 45.66 69.98
N LEU A 159 40.38 45.54 70.18
CA LEU A 159 39.59 46.37 71.09
C LEU A 159 39.85 46.01 72.56
N ASP A 160 39.95 44.72 72.88
CA ASP A 160 40.23 44.21 74.22
C ASP A 160 41.11 42.93 74.16
N PRO A 161 42.40 43.03 74.52
CA PRO A 161 43.33 41.90 74.49
C PRO A 161 43.20 41.02 75.75
N SER A 162 41.98 40.60 76.09
CA SER A 162 41.71 39.63 77.15
C SER A 162 42.04 38.19 76.70
N GLU A 163 42.33 37.29 77.65
CA GLU A 163 42.62 35.88 77.33
C GLU A 163 41.47 35.22 76.57
N GLN A 164 40.23 35.57 76.89
CA GLN A 164 39.04 35.05 76.20
C GLN A 164 39.01 35.42 74.70
N ASN A 165 39.34 36.66 74.36
CA ASN A 165 39.41 37.11 72.96
C ASN A 165 40.63 36.52 72.24
N ARG A 166 41.72 36.26 72.96
CA ARG A 166 42.92 35.59 72.43
C ARG A 166 42.63 34.12 72.07
N ASP A 167 41.92 33.41 72.92
CA ASP A 167 41.51 32.02 72.69
C ASP A 167 40.53 31.93 71.52
N ALA A 168 39.53 32.82 71.47
CA ALA A 168 38.57 32.90 70.37
C ALA A 168 39.27 33.14 69.02
N LEU A 169 40.20 34.11 68.96
CA LEU A 169 40.96 34.39 67.74
C LEU A 169 41.83 33.19 67.31
N THR A 170 42.47 32.51 68.27
CA THR A 170 43.30 31.33 67.99
C THR A 170 42.47 30.17 67.43
N GLN A 171 41.27 29.95 67.97
CA GLN A 171 40.33 28.94 67.48
C GLN A 171 39.86 29.23 66.05
N THR A 172 39.49 30.48 65.74
CA THR A 172 39.05 30.85 64.38
C THR A 172 40.19 30.73 63.36
N ILE A 173 41.43 31.06 63.73
CA ILE A 173 42.60 30.89 62.86
C ILE A 173 42.90 29.40 62.63
N ALA A 174 42.79 28.56 63.66
CA ALA A 174 42.96 27.12 63.52
C ALA A 174 41.93 26.52 62.56
N LEU A 175 40.65 26.89 62.71
CA LEU A 175 39.55 26.46 61.85
C LEU A 175 39.74 26.90 60.38
N LEU A 176 40.26 28.11 60.16
CA LEU A 176 40.64 28.60 58.84
C LEU A 176 41.81 27.82 58.21
N SER A 177 42.80 27.43 59.03
CA SER A 177 43.93 26.62 58.54
C SER A 177 43.49 25.23 58.10
N GLU A 178 42.60 24.60 58.86
CA GLU A 178 42.01 23.30 58.51
C GLU A 178 41.14 23.40 57.25
N TYR A 179 40.36 24.48 57.12
CA TYR A 179 39.55 24.72 55.92
C TYR A 179 40.42 24.91 54.67
N ARG A 180 41.57 25.59 54.79
CA ARG A 180 42.54 25.76 53.69
C ARG A 180 43.12 24.42 53.23
N ASP A 181 43.37 23.50 54.15
CA ASP A 181 43.94 22.19 53.85
C ASP A 181 42.89 21.19 53.31
N SER A 182 41.59 21.54 53.37
CA SER A 182 40.46 20.74 52.88
C SER A 182 39.93 21.12 51.48
N LEU A 183 40.53 22.12 50.83
CA LEU A 183 40.24 22.58 49.46
C LEU A 183 41.10 21.85 48.42
#